data_AF-A0A1L9B7N9-F1
#
_entry.id   AF-A0A1L9B7N9-F1
#
_cell.length_a   1.000
_cell.length_b   1.000
_cell.length_c   1.000
_cell.angle_alpha   90.00
_cell.angle_beta   90.00
_cell.angle_gamma   90.00
#
_symmetry.space_group_name_H-M   'P 1'
#
loop_
_entity.id
_entity.type
_entity.pdbx_description
1 polymer ?
#
loop_
_entity_poly.entity_id
_entity_poly.type
_entity_poly.pdbx_seq_one_letter_code
_entity_poly.pdbx_strand_id
1 'polypeptide(L)'
;MYDNYIPSSVRCSTCDLGYAPADAGDRRWHATYHARVDKLAVRLGRRPAGRREQERQKDEGDQLLRHGATLDEKLRGADLVLTALYDREVLHCLHRARPGQTPSFTSFLLTVDLAAVVGQEVAPHVLRQHGLCARGPTEERHWEEPRAVTQPGSLHGA
;
A
#
# COMPACT_ATOMS: atom_id res chain seq x y z
N MET A 1 39.86 -23.64 -13.65
CA MET A 1 38.44 -23.22 -13.74
C MET A 1 38.36 -21.90 -12.98
N TYR A 2 38.22 -20.78 -13.68
CA TYR A 2 38.09 -19.49 -12.99
C TYR A 2 36.64 -19.33 -12.54
N ASP A 3 36.47 -19.09 -11.24
CA ASP A 3 35.25 -18.54 -10.66
C ASP A 3 34.88 -17.27 -11.43
N ASN A 4 33.85 -17.38 -12.28
CA ASN A 4 33.19 -16.22 -12.86
C ASN A 4 32.37 -15.56 -11.75
N TYR A 5 33.05 -14.80 -10.90
CA TYR A 5 32.41 -13.89 -9.97
C TYR A 5 31.69 -12.80 -10.78
N ILE A 6 30.39 -12.98 -10.99
CA ILE A 6 29.52 -11.97 -11.61
C ILE A 6 29.29 -10.87 -10.55
N PRO A 7 29.79 -9.63 -10.73
CA PRO A 7 29.86 -8.67 -9.63
C PRO A 7 28.52 -8.02 -9.28
N SER A 8 28.39 -7.80 -7.96
CA SER A 8 27.76 -6.67 -7.27
C SER A 8 26.46 -6.13 -7.86
N SER A 9 25.35 -6.40 -7.16
CA SER A 9 24.10 -5.68 -7.38
C SER A 9 24.34 -4.16 -7.35
N VAL A 10 23.77 -3.46 -8.33
CA VAL A 10 23.77 -1.99 -8.39
C VAL A 10 22.39 -1.48 -8.03
N ARG A 11 22.30 -0.30 -7.42
CA ARG A 11 21.01 0.37 -7.20
C ARG A 11 20.64 1.18 -8.43
N CYS A 12 19.43 0.96 -8.93
CA CYS A 12 18.86 1.82 -9.95
C CYS A 12 18.61 3.22 -9.38
N SER A 13 19.15 4.25 -10.04
CA SER A 13 18.96 5.65 -9.61
C SER A 13 17.51 6.13 -9.73
N THR A 14 16.70 5.45 -10.54
CA THR A 14 15.29 5.82 -10.78
C THR A 14 14.32 5.18 -9.80
N CYS A 15 14.57 3.94 -9.36
CA CYS A 15 13.63 3.20 -8.51
C CYS A 15 14.24 2.67 -7.20
N ASP A 16 15.52 2.96 -6.92
CA ASP A 16 16.31 2.51 -5.76
C ASP A 16 16.43 0.99 -5.55
N LEU A 17 15.85 0.17 -6.44
CA LEU A 17 15.97 -1.28 -6.40
C LEU A 17 17.37 -1.74 -6.80
N GLY A 18 17.87 -2.73 -6.06
CA GLY A 18 19.08 -3.47 -6.43
C GLY A 18 18.78 -4.42 -7.60
N TYR A 19 19.69 -4.49 -8.57
CA TYR A 19 19.67 -5.52 -9.63
C TYR A 19 21.08 -5.83 -10.09
N ALA A 20 21.30 -7.02 -10.65
CA ALA A 20 22.53 -7.47 -11.26
C ALA A 20 22.54 -7.06 -12.74
N PRO A 21 23.29 -6.02 -13.14
CA PRO A 21 23.26 -5.53 -14.51
C PRO A 21 23.93 -6.51 -15.48
N ALA A 22 24.77 -7.43 -15.00
CA ALA A 22 25.35 -8.48 -15.83
C ALA A 22 24.36 -9.62 -16.12
N ASP A 23 23.35 -9.83 -15.27
CA ASP A 23 22.34 -10.87 -15.46
C ASP A 23 21.24 -10.40 -16.42
N ALA A 24 21.07 -11.11 -17.54
CA ALA A 24 20.09 -10.73 -18.57
C ALA A 24 18.63 -10.88 -18.10
N GLY A 25 18.36 -11.86 -17.24
CA GLY A 25 17.05 -12.09 -16.65
C GLY A 25 16.68 -10.96 -15.70
N ASP A 26 17.60 -10.57 -14.81
CA ASP A 26 17.40 -9.49 -13.86
C ASP A 26 17.26 -8.13 -14.56
N ARG A 27 18.09 -7.85 -15.58
CA ARG A 27 17.90 -6.67 -16.45
C ARG A 27 16.50 -6.61 -17.06
N ARG A 28 16.02 -7.71 -17.64
CA ARG A 28 14.69 -7.77 -18.28
C ARG A 28 13.57 -7.61 -17.25
N TRP A 29 13.70 -8.26 -16.09
CA TRP A 29 12.76 -8.12 -14.99
C TRP A 29 12.70 -6.68 -14.49
N HIS A 30 13.86 -6.02 -14.30
CA HIS A 30 13.97 -4.64 -13.85
C HIS A 30 13.31 -3.66 -14.83
N ALA A 31 13.56 -3.82 -16.15
CA ALA A 31 12.88 -3.03 -17.17
C ALA A 31 11.36 -3.26 -17.17
N THR A 32 10.91 -4.50 -16.96
CA THR A 32 9.48 -4.83 -16.83
C THR A 32 8.87 -4.18 -15.59
N TYR A 33 9.61 -4.14 -14.48
CA TYR A 33 9.19 -3.45 -13.26
C TYR A 33 8.99 -1.95 -13.52
N HIS A 34 9.90 -1.28 -14.23
CA HIS A 34 9.74 0.13 -14.61
C HIS A 34 8.45 0.36 -15.41
N ALA A 35 8.21 -0.45 -16.44
CA ALA A 35 6.99 -0.34 -17.25
C ALA A 35 5.70 -0.57 -16.42
N ARG A 36 5.75 -1.42 -15.39
CA ARG A 36 4.62 -1.60 -14.46
C ARG A 36 4.42 -0.38 -13.55
N VAL A 37 5.50 0.23 -13.07
CA VAL A 37 5.45 1.46 -12.27
C VAL A 37 4.86 2.61 -13.10
N ASP A 38 5.24 2.75 -14.36
CA ASP A 38 4.71 3.81 -15.22
C ASP A 38 3.20 3.65 -15.45
N LYS A 39 2.73 2.41 -15.69
CA LYS A 39 1.29 2.11 -15.77
C LYS A 39 0.56 2.41 -14.45
N LEU A 40 1.16 2.07 -13.31
CA LEU A 40 0.62 2.40 -12.01
C LEU A 40 0.53 3.92 -11.81
N ALA A 41 1.56 4.66 -12.24
CA ALA A 41 1.61 6.11 -12.09
C ALA A 41 0.46 6.80 -12.84
N VAL A 42 0.13 6.33 -14.04
CA VAL A 42 -1.04 6.80 -14.79
C VAL A 42 -2.33 6.55 -14.00
N ARG A 43 -2.49 5.36 -13.42
CA ARG A 43 -3.70 5.02 -12.63
C ARG A 43 -3.82 5.84 -11.34
N LEU A 44 -2.69 6.13 -10.68
CA LEU A 44 -2.67 6.91 -9.44
C LEU A 44 -2.74 8.43 -9.70
N GLY A 45 -2.50 8.89 -10.93
CA GLY A 45 -2.30 10.31 -11.24
C GLY A 45 -0.97 10.88 -10.73
N ARG A 46 -0.14 10.05 -10.10
CA ARG A 46 1.20 10.40 -9.58
C ARG A 46 2.12 9.19 -9.59
N ARG A 47 3.43 9.41 -9.67
CA ARG A 47 4.41 8.33 -9.50
C ARG A 47 4.53 7.98 -8.00
N PRO A 48 4.45 6.69 -7.61
CA PRO A 48 4.73 6.31 -6.23
C PRO A 48 6.20 6.59 -5.89
N ALA A 49 6.44 7.07 -4.67
CA ALA A 49 7.75 7.33 -4.11
C ALA A 49 8.60 6.05 -4.03
N GLY A 50 9.90 6.17 -4.29
CA GLY A 50 10.86 5.09 -4.04
C GLY A 50 11.21 4.97 -2.55
N ARG A 51 11.93 3.90 -2.17
CA ARG A 51 12.19 3.58 -0.75
C ARG A 51 12.80 4.74 0.04
N ARG A 52 13.80 5.45 -0.49
CA ARG A 52 14.45 6.56 0.23
C ARG A 52 13.48 7.71 0.49
N GLU A 53 12.66 8.03 -0.50
CA GLU A 53 11.65 9.07 -0.40
C GLU A 53 10.55 8.69 0.59
N GLN A 54 10.10 7.42 0.56
CA GLN A 54 9.13 6.90 1.53
C GLN A 54 9.62 7.01 2.97
N GLU A 55 10.88 6.66 3.24
CA GLU A 55 11.43 6.80 4.60
C GLU A 55 11.55 8.28 5.01
N ARG A 56 11.96 9.17 4.09
CA ARG A 56 11.97 10.62 4.37
C ARG A 56 10.58 11.16 4.72
N GLN A 57 9.56 10.80 3.93
CA GLN A 57 8.18 11.20 4.17
C GLN A 57 7.65 10.67 5.50
N LYS A 58 8.01 9.43 5.86
CA LYS A 58 7.66 8.87 7.17
C LYS A 58 8.33 9.63 8.31
N ASP A 59 9.63 9.93 8.20
CA ASP A 59 10.37 10.65 9.24
C ASP A 59 9.81 12.07 9.44
N GLU A 60 9.54 12.80 8.34
CA GLU A 60 8.94 14.13 8.37
C GLU A 60 7.50 14.09 8.92
N GLY A 61 6.71 13.12 8.46
CA GLY A 61 5.33 12.95 8.92
C GLY A 61 5.23 12.58 10.39
N ASP A 62 6.11 11.70 10.87
CA ASP A 62 6.20 11.33 12.29
C ASP A 62 6.58 12.53 13.17
N GLN A 63 7.47 13.41 12.69
CA GLN A 63 7.80 14.65 13.41
C GLN A 63 6.57 15.55 13.53
N LEU A 64 5.81 15.74 12.46
CA LEU A 64 4.58 16.55 12.49
C LEU A 64 3.48 15.94 13.36
N LEU A 65 3.34 14.61 13.36
CA LEU A 65 2.37 13.92 14.22
C LEU A 65 2.71 14.07 15.71
N ARG A 66 4.00 14.02 16.06
CA ARG A 66 4.46 14.09 17.46
C ARG A 66 4.59 15.51 18.00
N HIS A 67 5.02 16.44 17.14
CA HIS A 67 5.42 17.78 17.55
C HIS A 67 4.61 18.91 16.91
N GLY A 68 3.68 18.58 16.01
CA GLY A 68 2.74 19.56 15.45
C GLY A 68 1.89 20.20 16.54
N ALA A 69 1.88 21.52 16.59
CA ALA A 69 1.12 22.31 17.56
C ALA A 69 -0.37 22.34 17.21
N THR A 70 -0.69 22.18 15.93
CA THR A 70 -2.05 22.27 15.38
C THR A 70 -2.53 20.95 14.80
N LEU A 71 -3.85 20.78 14.73
CA LEU A 71 -4.46 19.63 14.06
C LEU A 71 -4.08 19.59 12.57
N ASP A 72 -3.98 20.74 11.90
CA ASP A 72 -3.61 20.80 10.49
C ASP A 72 -2.17 20.35 10.23
N GLU A 73 -1.23 20.66 11.15
CA GLU A 73 0.13 20.12 11.10
C GLU A 73 0.13 18.59 11.26
N LYS A 74 -0.61 18.07 12.24
CA LYS A 74 -0.74 16.62 12.44
C LYS A 74 -1.40 15.93 11.25
N LEU A 75 -2.40 16.55 10.62
CA LEU A 75 -3.06 16.02 9.42
C LEU A 75 -2.12 16.00 8.21
N ARG A 76 -1.29 17.03 8.04
CA ARG A 76 -0.20 17.00 7.04
C ARG A 76 0.79 15.87 7.33
N GLY A 77 1.15 15.68 8.60
CA GLY A 77 1.99 14.55 9.02
C GLY A 77 1.38 13.19 8.70
N ALA A 78 0.08 13.02 8.98
CA ALA A 78 -0.67 11.82 8.63
C ALA A 78 -0.66 11.55 7.11
N ASP A 79 -0.88 12.58 6.29
CA ASP A 79 -0.86 12.43 4.83
C ASP A 79 0.49 11.94 4.30
N LEU A 80 1.60 12.48 4.83
CA LEU A 80 2.95 12.03 4.48
C LEU A 80 3.19 10.56 4.85
N VAL A 81 2.87 10.17 6.08
CA VAL A 81 3.05 8.79 6.56
C VAL A 81 2.19 7.81 5.75
N LEU A 82 0.90 8.12 5.58
CA LEU A 82 -0.04 7.23 4.89
C LEU A 82 0.26 7.13 3.40
N THR A 83 0.69 8.22 2.76
CA THR A 83 1.14 8.21 1.37
C THR A 83 2.37 7.32 1.20
N ALA A 84 3.37 7.44 2.07
CA ALA A 84 4.57 6.61 2.02
C ALA A 84 4.27 5.12 2.24
N LEU A 85 3.39 4.79 3.19
CA LEU A 85 2.97 3.41 3.45
C LEU A 85 2.15 2.83 2.29
N TYR A 86 1.25 3.63 1.71
CA TYR A 86 0.49 3.21 0.54
C TYR A 86 1.40 2.98 -0.67
N ASP A 87 2.35 3.88 -0.93
CA ASP A 87 3.34 3.74 -2.00
C ASP A 87 4.17 2.46 -1.85
N ARG A 88 4.56 2.12 -0.62
CA ARG A 88 5.22 0.86 -0.31
C ARG A 88 4.34 -0.34 -0.67
N GLU A 89 3.07 -0.31 -0.28
CA GLU A 89 2.13 -1.41 -0.52
C GLU A 89 1.90 -1.63 -2.01
N VAL A 90 1.63 -0.57 -2.77
CA VAL A 90 1.37 -0.68 -4.22
C VAL A 90 2.61 -1.17 -4.98
N LEU A 91 3.81 -0.70 -4.61
CA LEU A 91 5.07 -1.17 -5.20
C LEU A 91 5.35 -2.63 -4.84
N HIS A 92 5.02 -3.04 -3.62
CA HIS A 92 5.16 -4.43 -3.19
C HIS A 92 4.24 -5.38 -3.98
N CYS A 93 2.99 -4.99 -4.26
CA CYS A 93 2.10 -5.74 -5.15
C CYS A 93 2.70 -5.89 -6.57
N LEU A 94 3.32 -4.83 -7.10
CA LEU A 94 3.97 -4.88 -8.42
C LEU A 94 5.19 -5.79 -8.44
N HIS A 95 6.01 -5.74 -7.39
CA HIS A 95 7.18 -6.60 -7.22
C HIS A 95 6.78 -8.09 -7.22
N ARG A 96 5.70 -8.43 -6.51
CA ARG A 96 5.12 -9.79 -6.48
C ARG A 96 4.33 -10.16 -7.75
N ALA A 97 4.36 -9.33 -8.79
CA ALA A 97 3.64 -9.51 -10.04
C ALA A 97 2.12 -9.68 -9.88
N ARG A 98 1.52 -8.98 -8.91
CA ARG A 98 0.06 -8.96 -8.67
C ARG A 98 -0.55 -7.58 -8.99
N PRO A 99 -0.45 -7.07 -10.23
CA PRO A 99 -0.87 -5.70 -10.58
C PRO A 99 -2.37 -5.46 -10.46
N GLY A 100 -3.20 -6.52 -10.58
CA GLY A 100 -4.65 -6.45 -10.38
C GLY A 100 -5.08 -6.40 -8.91
N GLN A 101 -4.15 -6.60 -7.96
CA GLN A 101 -4.42 -6.63 -6.52
C GLN A 101 -3.97 -5.35 -5.81
N THR A 102 -3.52 -4.32 -6.55
CA THR A 102 -3.18 -3.05 -5.92
C THR A 102 -4.43 -2.44 -5.28
N PRO A 103 -4.44 -2.19 -3.97
CA PRO A 103 -5.60 -1.60 -3.31
C PRO A 103 -5.81 -0.16 -3.79
N SER A 104 -7.05 0.32 -3.71
CA SER A 104 -7.29 1.77 -3.72
C SER A 104 -6.76 2.38 -2.41
N PHE A 105 -6.53 3.68 -2.37
CA PHE A 105 -6.12 4.35 -1.13
C PHE A 105 -7.14 4.14 0.00
N THR A 106 -8.43 4.31 -0.29
CA THR A 106 -9.51 4.04 0.67
C THR A 106 -9.51 2.59 1.16
N SER A 107 -9.32 1.62 0.27
CA SER A 107 -9.20 0.21 0.66
C SER A 107 -8.00 -0.04 1.56
N PHE A 108 -6.87 0.61 1.28
CA PHE A 108 -5.68 0.56 2.11
C PHE A 108 -5.93 1.14 3.52
N LEU A 109 -6.62 2.29 3.62
CA LEU A 109 -6.96 2.89 4.92
C LEU A 109 -7.80 1.96 5.81
N LEU A 110 -8.61 1.10 5.22
CA LEU A 110 -9.42 0.12 5.94
C LEU A 110 -8.61 -1.10 6.43
N THR A 111 -7.40 -1.29 5.92
CA THR A 111 -6.52 -2.42 6.30
C THR A 111 -5.47 -2.05 7.35
N VAL A 112 -5.18 -0.76 7.51
CA VAL A 112 -4.19 -0.29 8.48
C VAL A 112 -4.84 0.02 9.82
N ASP A 113 -4.13 -0.27 10.91
CA ASP A 113 -4.50 0.27 12.22
C ASP A 113 -4.19 1.77 12.25
N LEU A 114 -5.15 2.56 11.79
CA LEU A 114 -4.98 4.00 11.61
C LEU A 114 -4.69 4.71 12.94
N ALA A 115 -5.29 4.24 14.05
CA ALA A 115 -5.04 4.81 15.37
C ALA A 115 -3.60 4.56 15.84
N ALA A 116 -3.04 3.39 15.55
CA ALA A 116 -1.63 3.10 15.83
C ALA A 116 -0.68 3.90 14.92
N VAL A 117 -1.06 4.15 13.66
CA VAL A 117 -0.20 4.84 12.69
C VAL A 117 -0.18 6.35 12.90
N VAL A 118 -1.34 6.99 13.03
CA VAL A 118 -1.44 8.47 13.07
C VAL A 118 -1.92 9.01 14.42
N GLY A 119 -2.21 8.14 15.37
CA GLY A 119 -2.74 8.51 16.70
C GLY A 119 -4.26 8.60 16.74
N GLN A 120 -4.82 8.35 17.93
CA GLN A 120 -6.27 8.33 18.17
C GLN A 120 -6.96 9.67 17.88
N GLU A 121 -6.25 10.79 18.11
CA GLU A 121 -6.75 12.14 17.84
C GLU A 121 -6.95 12.38 16.33
N VAL A 122 -6.01 11.93 15.50
CA VAL A 122 -5.94 12.28 14.07
C VAL A 122 -6.73 11.29 13.21
N ALA A 123 -6.75 10.00 13.59
CA ALA A 123 -7.38 8.94 12.81
C ALA A 123 -8.84 9.22 12.38
N PRO A 124 -9.74 9.73 13.25
CA PRO A 124 -11.11 10.05 12.85
C PRO A 124 -11.21 11.16 11.79
N HIS A 125 -10.28 12.11 11.78
CA HIS A 125 -10.24 13.19 10.81
C HIS A 125 -9.80 12.68 9.43
N VAL A 126 -8.78 11.83 9.40
CA VAL A 126 -8.34 11.17 8.16
C VAL A 126 -9.49 10.34 7.56
N LEU A 127 -10.18 9.52 8.35
CA LEU A 127 -11.32 8.74 7.85
C LEU A 127 -12.39 9.66 7.23
N ARG A 128 -12.76 10.75 7.91
CA ARG A 128 -13.76 11.71 7.40
C ARG A 128 -13.32 12.38 6.10
N GLN A 129 -12.05 12.76 5.95
CA GLN A 129 -11.52 13.35 4.71
C GLN A 129 -11.66 12.42 3.50
N HIS A 130 -11.64 11.11 3.74
CA HIS A 130 -11.82 10.09 2.70
C HIS A 130 -13.24 9.52 2.63
N GLY A 131 -14.23 10.18 3.25
CA GLY A 131 -15.63 9.76 3.24
C GLY A 131 -15.91 8.47 4.01
N LEU A 132 -14.99 8.06 4.88
CA LEU A 132 -15.12 6.89 5.74
C LEU A 132 -15.68 7.33 7.11
N CYS A 133 -16.64 6.57 7.63
CA CYS A 133 -17.08 6.75 9.00
C CYS A 133 -16.06 6.10 9.94
N ALA A 134 -15.65 6.83 10.98
CA ALA A 134 -14.99 6.25 12.15
C ALA A 134 -15.98 5.37 12.91
N ARG A 135 -16.30 4.18 12.37
CA ARG A 135 -16.87 3.13 13.21
C ARG A 135 -15.73 2.73 14.16
N GLY A 136 -15.96 2.88 15.46
CA GLY A 136 -15.03 2.47 16.51
C GLY A 136 -14.66 0.98 16.38
N PRO A 137 -13.73 0.49 17.23
CA PRO A 137 -13.21 -0.87 17.12
C PRO A 137 -14.37 -1.85 16.96
N THR A 138 -14.45 -2.49 15.79
CA THR A 138 -15.46 -3.49 15.53
C THR A 138 -15.23 -4.63 16.51
N GLU A 139 -16.16 -4.80 17.44
CA GLU A 139 -16.41 -6.07 18.10
C GLU A 139 -16.29 -7.19 17.06
N GLU A 140 -15.61 -8.26 17.45
CA GLU A 140 -15.36 -9.46 16.69
C GLU A 140 -16.60 -9.86 15.89
N ARG A 141 -16.55 -9.63 14.57
CA ARG A 141 -17.48 -10.30 13.68
C ARG A 141 -17.05 -11.75 13.61
N HIS A 142 -17.59 -12.58 14.50
CA HIS A 142 -17.74 -14.00 14.24
C HIS A 142 -18.40 -14.15 12.86
N TRP A 143 -17.65 -14.74 11.94
CA TRP A 143 -18.16 -15.14 10.64
C TRP A 143 -19.16 -16.27 10.87
N GLU A 144 -20.44 -15.93 11.02
CA GLU A 144 -21.51 -16.91 10.87
C GLU A 144 -21.66 -17.21 9.38
N GLU A 145 -21.34 -18.45 9.00
CA GLU A 145 -21.56 -18.97 7.66
C GLU A 145 -23.04 -18.78 7.27
N PRO A 146 -23.33 -18.36 6.02
CA PRO A 146 -24.71 -18.24 5.57
C PRO A 146 -25.38 -19.62 5.59
N ARG A 147 -26.37 -19.80 6.47
CA ARG A 147 -27.24 -20.98 6.45
C ARG A 147 -27.89 -21.07 5.07
N ALA A 148 -27.65 -22.19 4.39
CA ALA A 148 -28.27 -22.50 3.11
C ALA A 148 -29.79 -22.35 3.22
N VAL A 149 -30.37 -21.49 2.39
CA VAL A 149 -31.82 -21.38 2.20
C VAL A 149 -32.27 -22.64 1.47
N THR A 150 -32.90 -23.56 2.18
CA THR A 150 -33.64 -24.66 1.58
C THR A 150 -34.86 -24.10 0.85
N GLN A 151 -34.93 -24.30 -0.47
CA GLN A 151 -36.11 -23.97 -1.26
C GLN A 151 -37.28 -24.89 -0.88
N PRO A 152 -38.52 -24.38 -0.71
CA PRO A 152 -39.69 -25.22 -0.54
C PRO A 152 -40.08 -25.89 -1.87
N GLY A 153 -40.42 -27.18 -1.78
CA GLY A 153 -40.59 -28.09 -2.92
C GLY A 153 -41.74 -27.75 -3.87
N SER A 154 -41.49 -28.04 -5.15
CA SER A 154 -42.49 -28.08 -6.22
C SER A 154 -43.45 -29.26 -6.01
N LEU A 155 -44.74 -28.94 -5.86
CA LEU A 155 -45.84 -29.88 -6.05
C LEU A 155 -46.20 -29.95 -7.54
N HIS A 156 -45.82 -31.03 -8.21
CA HIS A 156 -46.47 -31.60 -9.41
C HIS A 156 -46.52 -33.12 -9.10
N GLY A 157 -47.64 -33.83 -9.05
CA GLY A 157 -48.81 -33.83 -9.93
C GLY A 157 -48.93 -35.26 -10.47
N ALA A 158 -49.86 -36.04 -9.93
CA ALA A 158 -50.42 -37.26 -10.52
C ALA A 158 -51.74 -37.58 -9.80
#